data_AF-A0A2E7DHA5-F1
#
_entry.id   AF-A0A2E7DHA5-F1
#
_cell.length_a   1.000
_cell.length_b   1.000
_cell.length_c   1.000
_cell.angle_alpha   90.00
_cell.angle_beta   90.00
_cell.angle_gamma   90.00
#
_symmetry.space_group_name_H-M   'P 1'
#
loop_
_entity.id
_entity.type
_entity.pdbx_description
1 polymer ?
#
loop_
_entity_poly.entity_id
_entity_poly.type
_entity_poly.pdbx_seq_one_letter_code
_entity_poly.pdbx_strand_id
1 'polypeptide(L)' 'MGCDVSDLSFDSSHKTVAAWDSFRHVEVAEMLSETFEVDLNDQDVVRCVTIRGILEVLEEKS' A
#
# COMPACT_ATOMS: atom_id res chain seq x y z
N MET A 1 -2.85 -18.95 3.35
CA MET A 1 -1.44 -18.71 3.68
C MET A 1 -1.28 -17.21 3.78
N GLY A 2 -0.76 -16.71 4.91
CA GLY A 2 -0.43 -15.29 5.05
C GLY A 2 0.99 -15.01 4.56
N CYS A 3 1.29 -13.73 4.33
CA CYS A 3 2.65 -13.25 4.17
C CYS A 3 3.31 -13.09 5.54
N ASP A 4 4.53 -13.58 5.74
CA ASP A 4 5.33 -13.21 6.91
C ASP A 4 5.83 -11.77 6.73
N VAL A 5 5.82 -10.99 7.81
CA VAL A 5 6.35 -9.62 7.79
C VAL A 5 7.85 -9.61 7.54
N SER A 6 8.58 -10.68 7.91
CA SER A 6 10.01 -10.81 7.63
C SER A 6 10.33 -10.87 6.13
N ASP A 7 9.37 -11.27 5.32
CA ASP A 7 9.51 -11.39 3.86
C ASP A 7 9.13 -10.10 3.13
N LEU A 8 8.72 -9.07 3.88
CA LEU A 8 8.33 -7.78 3.34
C LEU A 8 9.49 -6.77 3.39
N SER A 9 9.52 -5.94 2.37
CA SER A 9 10.38 -4.77 2.25
C SER A 9 9.56 -3.59 1.77
N PHE A 10 10.12 -2.38 1.82
CA PHE A 10 9.44 -1.20 1.29
C PHE A 10 9.09 -1.31 -0.20
N ASP A 11 9.81 -2.12 -0.97
CA ASP A 11 9.56 -2.32 -2.40
C ASP A 11 8.60 -3.49 -2.66
N SER A 12 8.10 -4.14 -1.60
CA SER A 12 7.10 -5.20 -1.69
C SER A 12 5.75 -4.67 -2.18
N SER A 13 5.05 -5.53 -2.92
CA SER A 13 3.73 -5.28 -3.51
C SER A 13 3.04 -6.61 -3.81
N HIS A 14 1.78 -6.54 -4.20
CA HIS A 14 1.05 -7.67 -4.78
C HIS A 14 1.68 -8.28 -6.04
N LYS A 15 2.65 -7.62 -6.67
CA LYS A 15 3.39 -8.16 -7.84
C LYS A 15 4.65 -8.92 -7.45
N THR A 16 5.22 -8.64 -6.28
CA THR A 16 6.49 -9.22 -5.83
C THR A 16 6.30 -10.27 -4.74
N VAL A 17 5.19 -10.21 -4.01
CA VAL A 17 4.87 -11.15 -2.92
C VAL A 17 3.70 -12.03 -3.35
N ALA A 18 3.96 -13.30 -3.67
CA ALA A 18 2.95 -14.22 -4.21
C ALA A 18 1.76 -14.47 -3.27
N ALA A 19 1.97 -14.35 -1.96
CA ALA A 19 0.92 -14.50 -0.95
C ALA A 19 0.10 -13.20 -0.71
N TRP A 20 0.45 -12.10 -1.38
CA TRP A 20 -0.21 -10.81 -1.29
C TRP A 20 -0.94 -10.54 -2.62
N ASP A 21 -2.27 -10.52 -2.62
CA ASP A 21 -3.04 -10.21 -3.82
C ASP A 21 -3.35 -8.70 -3.97
N SER A 22 -3.69 -8.28 -5.18
CA SER A 22 -3.95 -6.86 -5.47
C SER A 22 -5.12 -6.27 -4.69
N PHE A 23 -6.10 -7.10 -4.29
CA PHE A 23 -7.26 -6.64 -3.53
C PHE A 23 -6.86 -6.30 -2.09
N ARG A 24 -6.10 -7.17 -1.44
CA ARG A 24 -5.50 -6.89 -0.12
C ARG A 24 -4.59 -5.67 -0.14
N HIS A 25 -3.88 -5.44 -1.24
CA HIS A 25 -3.07 -4.25 -1.43
C HIS A 25 -3.90 -2.97 -1.40
N VAL A 26 -5.04 -2.95 -2.09
CA VAL A 26 -5.96 -1.82 -2.10
C VAL A 26 -6.61 -1.63 -0.72
N GLU A 27 -7.08 -2.71 -0.07
CA GLU A 27 -7.62 -2.64 1.29
C GLU A 27 -6.63 -1.99 2.28
N VAL A 28 -5.33 -2.30 2.17
CA VAL A 28 -4.30 -1.67 3.02
C VAL A 28 -4.17 -0.18 2.72
N ALA A 29 -4.15 0.21 1.45
CA ALA A 29 -4.05 1.63 1.07
C ALA A 29 -5.28 2.43 1.54
N GLU A 30 -6.49 1.89 1.37
CA GLU A 30 -7.75 2.50 1.82
C GLU A 30 -7.83 2.59 3.35
N MET A 31 -7.47 1.52 4.07
CA MET A 31 -7.45 1.53 5.53
C MET A 31 -6.49 2.60 6.07
N LEU A 32 -5.32 2.75 5.45
CA LEU A 32 -4.35 3.76 5.86
C LEU A 32 -4.86 5.17 5.51
N SER A 33 -5.45 5.38 4.34
CA SER A 33 -6.01 6.69 3.98
C SER A 33 -7.12 7.13 4.93
N GLU A 34 -7.99 6.20 5.35
CA GLU A 34 -9.00 6.45 6.38
C GLU A 34 -8.36 6.75 7.75
N THR A 35 -7.34 5.98 8.14
CA THR A 35 -6.66 6.14 9.44
C THR A 35 -5.95 7.49 9.57
N PHE A 36 -5.37 7.98 8.48
CA PHE A 36 -4.65 9.25 8.45
C PHE A 36 -5.50 10.43 7.95
N GLU A 37 -6.79 10.21 7.68
CA GLU A 37 -7.71 11.22 7.13
C GLU A 37 -7.19 11.87 5.83
N VAL A 38 -6.57 11.07 4.96
CA VAL A 38 -5.98 11.50 3.69
C VAL A 38 -6.87 11.09 2.52
N ASP A 39 -7.23 12.03 1.64
CA ASP A 39 -7.95 11.73 0.39
C ASP A 39 -6.98 11.29 -0.73
N LEU A 40 -7.15 10.06 -1.20
CA LEU A 40 -6.43 9.50 -2.35
C LEU A 40 -7.23 9.68 -3.64
N ASN A 41 -6.65 10.31 -4.65
CA ASN A 41 -7.22 10.38 -5.99
C ASN A 41 -6.66 9.28 -6.92
N ASP A 42 -7.17 9.20 -8.16
CA ASP A 42 -6.74 8.19 -9.14
C ASP A 42 -5.23 8.20 -9.42
N GLN A 43 -4.56 9.36 -9.38
CA GLN A 43 -3.11 9.45 -9.57
C GLN A 43 -2.36 8.91 -8.35
N ASP A 44 -2.88 9.15 -7.14
CA ASP A 44 -2.31 8.66 -5.90
C ASP A 44 -2.40 7.13 -5.82
N VAL A 45 -3.55 6.56 -6.20
CA VAL A 45 -3.76 5.09 -6.24
C VAL A 45 -2.75 4.40 -7.17
N VAL A 46 -2.38 5.04 -8.29
CA VAL A 46 -1.35 4.52 -9.20
C VAL A 46 0.05 4.54 -8.58
N ARG A 47 0.31 5.47 -7.64
CA ARG A 47 1.58 5.54 -6.90
C ARG A 47 1.62 4.53 -5.74
N CYS A 48 0.48 4.18 -5.17
CA CYS A 48 0.33 3.21 -4.09
C CYS A 48 0.58 1.75 -4.50
N VAL A 49 1.43 1.44 -5.48
CA VAL A 49 1.69 0.06 -5.94
C VAL A 49 2.61 -0.70 -4.97
N THR A 50 3.54 -0.02 -4.31
CA THR A 50 4.45 -0.61 -3.31
C THR A 50 4.15 -0.05 -1.93
N ILE A 51 4.63 -0.73 -0.88
CA ILE A 51 4.55 -0.22 0.50
C ILE A 51 5.18 1.18 0.58
N ARG A 52 6.34 1.38 -0.06
CA ARG A 52 7.01 2.68 -0.17
C ARG A 52 6.10 3.73 -0.79
N GLY A 53 5.48 3.42 -1.93
CA GLY A 53 4.61 4.36 -2.62
C GLY A 53 3.40 4.78 -1.78
N ILE A 54 2.83 3.85 -1.00
CA ILE A 54 1.77 4.18 -0.04
C ILE A 54 2.29 5.17 1.02
N LEU A 55 3.44 4.88 1.62
CA LEU A 55 4.03 5.74 2.65
C LEU A 55 4.37 7.14 2.14
N GLU A 56 4.97 7.24 0.95
CA GLU A 56 5.31 8.53 0.32
C GLU A 56 4.06 9.37 0.05
N VAL A 57 2.99 8.76 -0.47
CA VAL A 57 1.73 9.48 -0.73
C VAL A 57 1.08 9.96 0.57
N LEU A 58 1.13 9.15 1.63
CA LEU A 58 0.59 9.54 2.94
C LEU A 58 1.42 10.68 3.55
N GLU A 59 2.75 10.60 3.51
CA GLU A 59 3.66 11.63 4.04
C GLU A 59 3.52 12.97 3.29
N GLU A 60 3.26 12.94 1.98
CA GLU A 60 3.01 14.16 1.19
C GLU A 60 1.68 14.86 1.52
N LYS A 61 0.72 14.13 2.09
CA LYS A 61 -0.66 14.61 2.29
C LYS A 61 -1.07 14.80 3.76
N SER A 62 -0.31 14.24 4.70
CA SER A 62 -0.48 14.43 6.15
C SER A 62 0.13 15.75 6.62
#